data_AF-A0A7S4BG74-F1
#
_entry.id   AF-A0A7S4BG74-F1
#
_cell.length_a   1.000
_cell.length_b   1.000
_cell.length_c   1.000
_cell.angle_alpha   90.00
_cell.angle_beta   90.00
_cell.angle_gamma   90.00
#
_symmetry.space_group_name_H-M   'P 1'
#
loop_
_entity.id
_entity.type
_entity.pdbx_description
1 polymer ?
#
loop_
_entity_poly.entity_id
_entity_poly.type
_entity_poly.pdbx_seq_one_letter_code
_entity_poly.pdbx_strand_id
1 'polypeptide(L)'
;ARSVSMAKHHPDLIMCRKQPGIAVGRLCEKCDGKCPICDSYVRPCTLVRICDECNYGSYQGRCIICGGPGISDAYYCKECTQQEKDRDGCPKIVNLGSSKTDLFYERKKCAKPPARSHNAANARAKAADSDARARIRVRMRARKYGERGSC
;
A
#
# COMPACT_ATOMS: atom_id res chain seq x y z
N ALA A 1 -17.67 -26.34 23.98
CA ALA A 1 -17.61 -24.86 23.91
C ALA A 1 -17.09 -24.47 22.51
N ARG A 2 -17.96 -23.97 21.63
CA ARG A 2 -17.53 -23.46 20.31
C ARG A 2 -16.76 -22.17 20.54
N SER A 3 -15.46 -22.18 20.31
CA SER A 3 -14.63 -20.97 20.29
C SER A 3 -15.19 -20.04 19.23
N VAL A 4 -15.88 -18.97 19.66
CA VAL A 4 -16.25 -17.88 18.77
C VAL A 4 -14.94 -17.21 18.39
N SER A 5 -14.35 -17.66 17.28
CA SER A 5 -13.16 -17.04 16.68
C SER A 5 -13.53 -15.65 16.18
N MET A 6 -13.58 -14.71 17.11
CA MET A 6 -13.66 -13.29 16.83
C MET A 6 -12.45 -12.93 15.97
N ALA A 7 -12.71 -12.47 14.75
CA ALA A 7 -11.85 -11.54 14.03
C ALA A 7 -10.35 -11.79 14.13
N LYS A 8 -9.79 -12.60 13.21
CA LYS A 8 -8.35 -12.90 13.13
C LYS A 8 -7.53 -11.74 12.55
N HIS A 9 -7.85 -10.49 12.89
CA HIS A 9 -6.90 -9.42 12.68
C HIS A 9 -5.69 -9.71 13.57
N HIS A 10 -4.48 -9.51 13.04
CA HIS A 10 -3.27 -9.67 13.84
C HIS A 10 -3.42 -8.80 15.11
N PRO A 11 -3.13 -9.34 16.31
CA PRO A 11 -3.39 -8.62 17.57
C PRO A 11 -2.63 -7.28 17.66
N ASP A 12 -1.58 -7.13 16.84
CA ASP A 12 -0.86 -5.87 16.72
C ASP A 12 -1.63 -4.77 15.98
N LEU A 13 -2.73 -5.02 15.26
CA LEU A 13 -3.43 -3.95 14.53
C LEU A 13 -4.25 -3.10 15.50
N ILE A 14 -3.86 -1.83 15.62
CA ILE A 14 -4.48 -0.85 16.51
C ILE A 14 -5.46 0.00 15.70
N MET A 15 -6.72 -0.03 16.13
CA MET A 15 -7.80 0.81 15.59
C MET A 15 -7.76 2.21 16.20
N CYS A 16 -8.19 3.21 15.43
CA CYS A 16 -8.21 4.60 15.84
C CYS A 16 -9.16 4.89 17.02
N ARG A 17 -10.39 4.34 16.98
CA ARG A 17 -11.43 4.50 18.02
C ARG A 17 -11.82 5.94 18.39
N LYS A 18 -11.46 6.92 17.56
CA LYS A 18 -11.92 8.31 17.70
C LYS A 18 -13.40 8.45 17.32
N GLN A 19 -14.05 9.53 17.76
CA GLN A 19 -15.44 9.83 17.41
C GLN A 19 -15.63 9.81 15.88
N PRO A 20 -16.55 8.99 15.36
CA PRO A 20 -16.80 8.93 13.92
C PRO A 20 -17.45 10.22 13.45
N GLY A 21 -17.00 10.72 12.31
CA GLY A 21 -17.55 11.90 11.64
C GLY A 21 -18.53 11.50 10.53
N ILE A 22 -18.68 12.40 9.55
CA ILE A 22 -19.61 12.22 8.42
C ILE A 22 -18.96 11.39 7.31
N ALA A 23 -17.64 11.32 7.27
CA ALA A 23 -16.90 10.65 6.21
C ALA A 23 -17.17 9.13 6.17
N VAL A 24 -17.37 8.60 4.96
CA VAL A 24 -17.58 7.17 4.71
C VAL A 24 -16.23 6.47 4.57
N GLY A 25 -16.09 5.32 5.24
CA GLY A 25 -14.90 4.47 5.10
C GLY A 25 -14.83 3.82 3.71
N ARG A 26 -13.65 3.76 3.11
CA ARG A 26 -13.41 3.10 1.83
C ARG A 26 -12.55 1.84 1.99
N LEU A 27 -12.67 0.91 1.07
CA LEU A 27 -11.86 -0.31 0.96
C LEU A 27 -11.17 -0.36 -0.40
N CYS A 28 -9.99 -0.98 -0.45
CA CYS A 28 -9.30 -1.26 -1.71
C CYS A 28 -9.77 -2.60 -2.30
N GLU A 29 -9.40 -2.88 -3.55
CA GLU A 29 -9.73 -4.14 -4.25
C GLU A 29 -9.38 -5.41 -3.46
N LYS A 30 -8.29 -5.39 -2.68
CA LYS A 30 -7.83 -6.55 -1.90
C LYS A 30 -8.61 -6.76 -0.61
N CYS A 31 -9.30 -5.73 -0.16
CA CYS A 31 -10.04 -5.69 1.09
C CYS A 31 -11.54 -5.54 0.85
N ASP A 32 -11.99 -5.65 -0.40
CA ASP A 32 -13.36 -5.36 -0.77
C ASP A 32 -14.34 -6.33 -0.09
N GLY A 33 -15.47 -5.80 0.35
CA GLY A 33 -16.50 -6.55 1.08
C GLY A 33 -16.11 -7.06 2.48
N LYS A 34 -14.90 -6.78 2.98
CA LYS A 34 -14.49 -7.19 4.33
C LYS A 34 -15.10 -6.28 5.38
N CYS A 35 -15.64 -6.92 6.42
CA CYS A 35 -15.99 -6.21 7.65
C CYS A 35 -14.71 -5.70 8.36
N PRO A 36 -14.64 -4.42 8.78
CA PRO A 36 -13.45 -3.86 9.42
C PRO A 36 -13.10 -4.47 10.78
N ILE A 37 -14.06 -5.17 11.39
CA ILE A 37 -13.93 -5.69 12.75
C ILE A 37 -13.65 -7.17 12.73
N CYS A 38 -14.33 -7.94 11.87
CA CYS A 38 -14.24 -9.41 11.88
C CYS A 38 -13.66 -10.04 10.62
N ASP A 39 -13.25 -9.22 9.64
CA ASP A 39 -12.74 -9.66 8.33
C ASP A 39 -13.70 -10.58 7.56
N SER A 40 -14.96 -10.73 7.98
CA SER A 40 -15.95 -11.54 7.30
C SER A 40 -16.51 -10.80 6.07
N TYR A 41 -16.88 -11.58 5.04
CA TYR A 41 -17.48 -11.07 3.81
C TYR A 41 -19.01 -11.18 3.79
N VAL A 42 -19.62 -11.56 4.92
CA VAL A 42 -21.00 -12.03 4.96
C VAL A 42 -21.92 -10.92 5.49
N ARG A 43 -23.02 -10.69 4.76
CA ARG A 43 -24.17 -9.85 5.17
C ARG A 43 -23.77 -8.44 5.65
N PRO A 44 -23.32 -7.56 4.74
CA PRO A 44 -23.15 -6.14 5.06
C PRO A 44 -24.51 -5.52 5.43
N CYS A 45 -24.57 -4.78 6.53
CA CYS A 45 -25.78 -4.12 7.00
C CYS A 45 -25.60 -2.60 7.11
N THR A 46 -24.56 -2.16 7.82
CA THR A 46 -24.40 -0.74 8.20
C THR A 46 -23.18 -0.13 7.53
N LEU A 47 -23.31 1.08 6.97
CA LEU A 47 -22.20 1.85 6.41
C LEU A 47 -21.19 2.25 7.49
N VAL A 48 -19.91 2.10 7.18
CA VAL A 48 -18.82 2.45 8.10
C VAL A 48 -18.53 3.95 8.04
N ARG A 49 -18.40 4.58 9.21
CA ARG A 49 -18.01 5.98 9.35
C ARG A 49 -16.61 6.12 9.94
N ILE A 50 -15.86 7.09 9.46
CA ILE A 50 -14.49 7.39 9.92
C ILE A 50 -14.43 8.76 10.57
N CYS A 51 -13.48 8.96 11.49
CA CYS A 51 -13.25 10.27 12.09
C CYS A 51 -12.63 11.25 11.09
N ASP A 52 -12.79 12.54 11.34
CA ASP A 52 -12.35 13.59 10.41
C ASP A 52 -10.83 13.63 10.27
N GLU A 53 -10.09 13.33 11.35
CA GLU A 53 -8.63 13.22 11.30
C GLU A 53 -8.17 12.09 10.35
N CYS A 54 -8.84 10.95 10.40
CA CYS A 54 -8.55 9.81 9.53
C CYS A 54 -8.89 10.08 8.07
N ASN A 55 -9.74 11.07 7.79
CA ASN A 55 -10.15 11.49 6.45
C ASN A 55 -9.49 12.81 6.02
N TYR A 56 -8.39 13.23 6.65
CA TYR A 56 -7.77 14.51 6.34
C TYR A 56 -6.72 14.41 5.22
N GLY A 57 -6.77 15.34 4.27
CA GLY A 57 -5.76 15.55 3.22
C GLY A 57 -5.42 14.28 2.44
N SER A 58 -4.15 13.86 2.50
CA SER A 58 -3.66 12.71 1.73
C SER A 58 -4.26 11.35 2.14
N TYR A 59 -4.93 11.27 3.30
CA TYR A 59 -5.60 10.06 3.80
C TYR A 59 -7.04 9.90 3.31
N GLN A 60 -7.55 10.88 2.57
CA GLN A 60 -8.87 10.84 1.93
C GLN A 60 -8.98 9.67 0.96
N GLY A 61 -10.12 9.00 0.99
CA GLY A 61 -10.40 7.89 0.08
C GLY A 61 -9.44 6.70 0.21
N ARG A 62 -8.67 6.61 1.30
CA ARG A 62 -7.79 5.46 1.55
C ARG A 62 -8.52 4.31 2.23
N CYS A 63 -8.07 3.10 1.93
CA CYS A 63 -8.55 1.88 2.53
C CYS A 63 -8.35 1.89 4.06
N ILE A 64 -9.43 1.62 4.80
CA ILE A 64 -9.43 1.62 6.27
C ILE A 64 -8.60 0.49 6.89
N ILE A 65 -8.37 -0.61 6.16
CA ILE A 65 -7.61 -1.78 6.64
C ILE A 65 -6.12 -1.66 6.28
N CYS A 66 -5.82 -1.31 5.03
CA CYS A 66 -4.45 -1.41 4.52
C CYS A 66 -3.79 -0.09 4.12
N GLY A 67 -4.54 1.01 4.11
CA GLY A 67 -4.04 2.34 3.72
C GLY A 67 -3.77 2.53 2.22
N GLY A 68 -4.14 1.58 1.36
CA GLY A 68 -4.07 1.70 -0.10
C GLY A 68 -5.16 2.60 -0.71
N PRO A 69 -5.20 2.79 -2.03
CA PRO A 69 -6.28 3.54 -2.69
C PRO A 69 -7.62 2.81 -2.52
N GLY A 70 -8.63 3.51 -2.00
CA GLY A 70 -9.97 2.98 -1.78
C GLY A 70 -10.87 3.19 -2.99
N ILE A 71 -11.65 2.16 -3.33
CA ILE A 71 -12.55 2.13 -4.48
C ILE A 71 -13.99 1.97 -3.98
N SER A 72 -14.24 0.93 -3.19
CA SER A 72 -15.56 0.57 -2.67
C SER A 72 -15.81 1.15 -1.28
N ASP A 73 -17.08 1.29 -0.91
CA ASP A 73 -17.50 1.70 0.43
C ASP A 73 -17.45 0.52 1.40
N ALA A 74 -17.07 0.82 2.65
CA ALA A 74 -16.95 -0.16 3.70
C ALA A 74 -18.27 -0.36 4.46
N TYR A 75 -18.56 -1.62 4.80
CA TYR A 75 -19.77 -2.00 5.55
C TYR A 75 -19.43 -2.87 6.75
N TYR A 76 -20.16 -2.68 7.84
CA TYR A 76 -20.16 -3.59 8.98
C TYR A 76 -21.08 -4.78 8.72
N CYS A 77 -20.65 -5.93 9.24
CA CYS A 77 -21.41 -7.16 9.18
C CYS A 77 -22.63 -7.10 10.13
N LYS A 78 -23.73 -7.80 9.79
CA LYS A 78 -24.93 -7.86 10.63
C LYS A 78 -24.64 -8.32 12.07
N GLU A 79 -23.76 -9.31 12.23
CA GLU A 79 -23.37 -9.84 13.55
C GLU A 79 -22.62 -8.79 14.38
N CYS A 80 -21.80 -7.99 13.72
CA CYS A 80 -21.00 -6.92 14.32
C CYS A 80 -21.91 -5.80 14.84
N THR A 81 -22.92 -5.45 14.04
CA THR A 81 -23.95 -4.46 14.43
C THR A 81 -24.85 -4.98 15.55
N GLN A 82 -25.18 -6.28 15.55
CA GLN A 82 -25.94 -6.89 16.65
C GLN A 82 -25.16 -6.94 17.96
N GLN A 83 -23.83 -7.04 17.88
CA GLN A 83 -22.93 -6.96 19.04
C GLN A 83 -22.57 -5.52 19.42
N GLU A 84 -23.19 -4.52 18.78
CA GLU A 84 -22.96 -3.08 18.99
C GLU A 84 -21.50 -2.63 18.76
N LYS A 85 -20.70 -3.43 18.06
CA LYS A 85 -19.28 -3.12 17.76
C LYS A 85 -19.12 -1.97 16.77
N ASP A 86 -20.17 -1.61 16.06
CA ASP A 86 -20.24 -0.43 15.19
C ASP A 86 -20.24 0.89 15.98
N ARG A 87 -20.44 0.85 17.30
CA ARG A 87 -20.42 2.02 18.19
C ARG A 87 -19.08 2.27 18.88
N ASP A 88 -18.09 1.40 18.68
CA ASP A 88 -16.76 1.50 19.31
C ASP A 88 -15.91 2.68 18.79
N GLY A 89 -16.35 3.35 17.72
CA GLY A 89 -15.70 4.50 17.12
C GLY A 89 -15.05 4.22 15.77
N CYS A 90 -14.12 5.07 15.33
CA CYS A 90 -13.50 4.97 14.01
C CYS A 90 -12.69 3.66 13.85
N PRO A 91 -13.05 2.78 12.89
CA PRO A 91 -12.39 1.49 12.71
C PRO A 91 -11.14 1.55 11.82
N LYS A 92 -10.64 2.76 11.50
CA LYS A 92 -9.43 2.89 10.67
C LYS A 92 -8.22 2.38 11.44
N ILE A 93 -7.43 1.54 10.78
CA ILE A 93 -6.22 0.97 11.34
C ILE A 93 -5.10 2.00 11.15
N VAL A 94 -4.47 2.40 12.26
CA VAL A 94 -3.46 3.45 12.26
C VAL A 94 -2.08 2.89 11.94
N ASN A 95 -1.81 1.66 12.37
CA ASN A 95 -0.53 1.01 12.19
C ASN A 95 -0.54 0.01 11.02
N LEU A 96 0.59 -0.05 10.32
CA LEU A 96 0.86 -1.09 9.34
C LEU A 96 1.52 -2.24 10.09
N GLY A 97 0.73 -3.26 10.43
CA GLY A 97 1.16 -4.36 11.32
C GLY A 97 2.50 -5.03 10.95
N SER A 98 3.16 -5.57 11.96
CA SER A 98 4.48 -6.22 11.93
C SER A 98 4.62 -7.26 10.83
N SER A 99 3.57 -8.03 10.54
CA SER A 99 3.58 -9.09 9.52
C SER A 99 3.83 -8.57 8.10
N LYS A 100 3.39 -7.34 7.78
CA LYS A 100 3.60 -6.74 6.45
C LYS A 100 5.01 -6.20 6.30
N THR A 101 5.61 -5.71 7.39
CA THR A 101 7.00 -5.27 7.44
C THR A 101 7.96 -6.46 7.46
N ASP A 102 7.63 -7.54 8.17
CA ASP A 102 8.48 -8.72 8.28
C ASP A 102 8.58 -9.46 6.95
N LEU A 103 7.46 -9.66 6.24
CA LEU A 103 7.46 -10.18 4.86
C LEU A 103 8.30 -9.32 3.88
N PHE A 104 8.39 -8.01 4.12
CA PHE A 104 9.26 -7.14 3.33
C PHE A 104 10.75 -7.39 3.63
N TYR A 105 11.11 -7.61 4.90
CA TYR A 105 12.49 -7.90 5.30
C TYR A 105 12.93 -9.34 5.02
N GLU A 106 12.06 -10.34 5.19
CA GLU A 106 12.32 -11.74 4.84
C GLU A 106 12.54 -11.92 3.34
N ARG A 107 11.70 -11.27 2.51
CA ARG A 107 11.87 -11.27 1.05
C ARG A 107 13.19 -10.61 0.63
N LYS A 108 13.73 -9.73 1.47
CA LYS A 108 15.04 -9.08 1.28
C LYS A 108 16.21 -9.92 1.80
N LYS A 109 16.00 -10.83 2.76
CA LYS A 109 17.01 -11.77 3.27
C LYS A 109 17.24 -12.96 2.33
N CYS A 110 16.23 -13.44 1.61
CA CYS A 110 16.41 -14.51 0.61
C CYS A 110 16.78 -14.00 -0.79
N ALA A 111 16.71 -12.69 -1.03
CA ALA A 111 17.15 -12.08 -2.27
C ALA A 111 18.59 -11.57 -2.14
N LYS A 112 19.51 -12.21 -2.88
CA LYS A 112 20.65 -11.55 -3.54
C LYS A 112 20.27 -10.11 -3.98
N PRO A 113 21.24 -9.17 -4.08
CA PRO A 113 20.99 -7.74 -4.25
C PRO A 113 19.90 -7.43 -5.29
N PRO A 114 19.07 -6.41 -5.02
CA PRO A 114 17.70 -6.33 -5.53
C PRO A 114 17.65 -6.27 -7.06
N ALA A 115 16.92 -7.21 -7.66
CA ALA A 115 16.34 -7.03 -8.97
C ALA A 115 15.43 -5.79 -8.89
N ARG A 116 15.94 -4.70 -9.44
CA ARG A 116 15.31 -3.39 -9.53
C ARG A 116 13.86 -3.51 -10.01
N SER A 117 12.96 -2.75 -9.37
CA SER A 117 11.62 -2.48 -9.87
C SER A 117 11.67 -2.19 -11.38
N HIS A 118 10.66 -2.63 -12.13
CA HIS A 118 10.65 -2.52 -13.60
C HIS A 118 10.92 -1.09 -14.12
N ASN A 119 10.62 -0.07 -13.31
CA ASN A 119 10.93 1.34 -13.62
C ASN A 119 12.41 1.71 -13.39
N ALA A 120 13.11 1.08 -12.45
CA ALA A 120 14.53 1.30 -12.19
C ALA A 120 15.47 0.48 -13.12
N ALA A 121 15.00 -0.63 -13.69
CA ALA A 121 15.75 -1.36 -14.72
C ALA A 121 15.87 -0.53 -16.02
N ASN A 122 14.76 0.09 -16.46
CA ASN A 122 14.74 0.96 -17.64
C ASN A 122 15.59 2.23 -17.48
N ALA A 123 15.69 2.80 -16.28
CA ALA A 123 16.51 3.99 -16.03
C ALA A 123 18.04 3.70 -16.14
N ARG A 124 18.49 2.51 -15.72
CA ARG A 124 19.91 2.11 -15.85
C ARG A 124 20.28 1.75 -17.29
N ALA A 125 19.37 1.13 -18.04
CA ALA A 125 19.59 0.79 -19.45
C ALA A 125 19.74 2.04 -20.33
N LYS A 126 18.92 3.08 -20.09
CA LYS A 126 19.03 4.37 -20.84
C LYS A 126 20.32 5.13 -20.52
N ALA A 127 20.79 5.10 -19.27
CA ALA A 127 22.05 5.74 -18.89
C ALA A 127 23.28 5.09 -19.53
N ALA A 128 23.28 3.75 -19.66
CA ALA A 128 24.36 3.01 -20.32
C ALA A 128 24.43 3.27 -21.84
N ASP A 129 23.29 3.40 -22.53
CA ASP A 129 23.25 3.71 -23.97
C ASP A 129 23.74 5.14 -24.27
N SER A 130 23.40 6.11 -23.42
CA SER A 130 23.87 7.50 -23.58
C SER A 130 25.39 7.65 -23.42
N ASP A 131 25.98 6.90 -22.50
CA ASP A 131 27.42 6.92 -22.23
C ASP A 131 28.20 6.21 -23.35
N ALA A 132 27.67 5.09 -23.86
CA ALA A 132 28.21 4.41 -25.05
C ALA A 132 28.16 5.29 -26.31
N ARG A 133 27.03 5.98 -26.57
CA ARG A 133 26.91 6.94 -27.68
C ARG A 133 27.86 8.13 -27.52
N ALA A 134 28.06 8.64 -26.30
CA ALA A 134 29.01 9.71 -26.03
C ALA A 134 30.45 9.27 -26.33
N ARG A 135 30.85 8.06 -25.90
CA ARG A 135 32.18 7.50 -26.20
C ARG A 135 32.42 7.26 -27.68
N ILE A 136 31.43 6.73 -28.40
CA ILE A 136 31.51 6.57 -29.86
C ILE A 136 31.64 7.94 -30.55
N ARG A 137 30.90 8.96 -30.10
CA ARG A 137 30.99 10.33 -30.62
C ARG A 137 32.36 10.97 -30.37
N VAL A 138 32.93 10.79 -29.16
CA VAL A 138 34.28 11.27 -28.85
C VAL A 138 35.33 10.54 -29.69
N ARG A 139 35.20 9.23 -29.90
CA ARG A 139 36.12 8.45 -30.75
C ARG A 139 36.02 8.82 -32.23
N MET A 140 34.82 9.03 -32.76
CA MET A 140 34.63 9.54 -34.13
C MET A 140 35.15 10.97 -34.29
N ARG A 141 35.00 11.82 -33.26
CA ARG A 141 35.59 13.17 -33.24
C ARG A 141 37.11 13.09 -33.21
N ALA A 142 37.70 12.24 -32.36
CA ALA A 142 39.15 12.03 -32.30
C ALA A 142 39.71 11.52 -33.64
N ARG A 143 39.02 10.61 -34.35
CA ARG A 143 39.40 10.23 -35.72
C ARG A 143 39.32 11.39 -36.70
N LYS A 144 38.25 12.20 -36.64
CA LYS A 144 38.08 13.37 -37.52
C LYS A 144 39.12 14.49 -37.31
N TYR A 145 39.72 14.59 -36.11
CA TYR A 145 40.71 15.62 -35.78
C TYR A 145 42.14 15.08 -35.57
N GLY A 146 42.35 13.76 -35.58
CA GLY A 146 43.64 13.10 -35.37
C GLY A 146 44.47 12.83 -36.62
N GLU A 147 43.95 13.13 -37.82
CA GLU A 147 44.68 13.00 -39.10
C GLU A 147 45.16 14.36 -39.65
N ARG A 148 45.44 15.35 -38.78
CA ARG A 148 46.02 16.65 -39.19
C ARG A 148 47.23 17.07 -38.36
N GLY A 149 48.09 16.11 -38.02
CA GLY A 149 49.30 16.37 -37.22
C GLY A 149 50.45 15.43 -37.54
N SER A 150 50.77 15.25 -38.82
CA SER A 150 52.07 14.75 -39.24
C SER A 150 52.54 15.57 -40.45
N CYS A 151 53.15 16.70 -40.15
CA CYS A 151 54.10 17.37 -41.02
C CYS A 151 55.12 18.09 -40.11
#